data_AF-A0AAD4C7Q5-F1
#
_entry.id   AF-A0AAD4C7Q5-F1
#
_cell.length_a   1.000
_cell.length_b   1.000
_cell.length_c   1.000
_cell.angle_alpha   90.00
_cell.angle_beta   90.00
_cell.angle_gamma   90.00
#
_symmetry.space_group_name_H-M   'P 1'
#
loop_
_entity.id
_entity.type
_entity.pdbx_description
1 polymer ?
#
loop_
_entity_poly.entity_id
_entity_poly.type
_entity_poly.pdbx_seq_one_letter_code
_entity_poly.pdbx_strand_id
1 'polypeptide(L)'
;GTIGCSPTQPTTAIVIECLQLYHQLRCQQSSLSVQVMVKTLCILYNISLHSTLQYSFDVYLNILHHIHFALDQVLRCVGLSWKLQGTCPCCAFVVIFFGFHSPLSISEDVTAAQ
;
A
#
# COMPACT_ATOMS: atom_id res chain seq x y z
N GLY A 1 9.39 -12.03 0.76
CA GLY A 1 8.49 -13.15 1.18
C GLY A 1 7.64 -13.61 0.00
N THR A 2 6.79 -14.65 0.08
CA THR A 2 6.05 -15.17 -1.11
C THR A 2 4.58 -15.49 -0.85
N ILE A 3 3.70 -15.19 -1.81
CA ILE A 3 2.26 -15.48 -1.79
C ILE A 3 1.90 -16.40 -2.95
N GLY A 4 1.25 -17.53 -2.64
CA GLY A 4 0.80 -18.51 -3.62
C GLY A 4 -0.37 -17.99 -4.47
N CYS A 5 -0.37 -18.29 -5.76
CA CYS A 5 -1.29 -17.64 -6.71
C CYS A 5 -2.60 -18.42 -6.94
N SER A 6 -2.89 -19.42 -6.12
CA SER A 6 -4.13 -20.20 -6.15
C SER A 6 -4.47 -20.69 -4.74
N PRO A 7 -5.74 -20.65 -4.31
CA PRO A 7 -6.16 -21.16 -3.00
C PRO A 7 -6.07 -22.69 -2.91
N THR A 8 -6.33 -23.38 -4.02
CA THR A 8 -6.52 -24.85 -4.03
C THR A 8 -5.24 -25.60 -4.36
N GLN A 9 -4.42 -25.06 -5.26
CA GLN A 9 -3.18 -25.70 -5.70
C GLN A 9 -2.21 -24.63 -6.24
N PRO A 10 -1.31 -24.07 -5.40
CA PRO A 10 -0.39 -23.02 -5.81
C PRO A 10 0.81 -23.59 -6.59
N THR A 11 0.64 -23.76 -7.92
CA THR A 11 1.74 -24.15 -8.84
C THR A 11 2.78 -23.03 -9.00
N THR A 12 2.40 -21.79 -8.73
CA THR A 12 3.27 -20.61 -8.79
C THR A 12 3.07 -19.74 -7.56
N ALA A 13 4.12 -19.01 -7.17
CA ALA A 13 4.10 -18.03 -6.10
C ALA A 13 4.75 -16.72 -6.58
N ILE A 14 4.20 -15.58 -6.13
CA ILE A 14 4.76 -14.25 -6.42
C ILE A 14 5.44 -13.73 -5.16
N VAL A 15 6.61 -13.12 -5.35
CA VAL A 15 7.38 -12.45 -4.30
C VAL A 15 6.66 -11.18 -3.85
N ILE A 16 6.52 -10.94 -2.54
CA ILE A 16 5.78 -9.81 -1.96
C ILE A 16 6.30 -8.48 -2.51
N GLU A 17 7.61 -8.39 -2.69
CA GLU A 17 8.34 -7.26 -3.26
C GLU A 17 7.84 -6.90 -4.69
N CYS A 18 7.42 -7.88 -5.50
CA CYS A 18 6.76 -7.64 -6.79
C CYS A 18 5.32 -7.13 -6.66
N LEU A 19 4.58 -7.60 -5.65
CA LEU A 19 3.21 -7.13 -5.36
C LEU A 19 3.24 -5.71 -4.80
N GLN A 20 4.26 -5.36 -4.02
CA GLN A 20 4.53 -4.00 -3.55
C GLN A 20 4.87 -3.06 -4.70
N LEU A 21 5.74 -3.46 -5.63
CA LEU A 21 6.02 -2.69 -6.84
C LEU A 21 4.73 -2.46 -7.66
N TYR A 22 3.93 -3.50 -7.88
CA TYR A 22 2.66 -3.38 -8.59
C TYR A 22 1.67 -2.46 -7.85
N HIS A 23 1.60 -2.52 -6.52
CA HIS A 23 0.81 -1.60 -5.70
C HIS A 23 1.24 -0.15 -5.89
N GLN A 24 2.54 0.15 -5.82
CA GLN A 24 3.07 1.51 -6.03
C GLN A 24 2.77 2.02 -7.45
N LEU A 25 2.96 1.19 -8.47
CA LEU A 25 2.61 1.54 -9.86
C LEU A 25 1.11 1.83 -10.01
N ARG A 26 0.23 1.08 -9.33
CA ARG A 26 -1.22 1.29 -9.30
C ARG A 26 -1.64 2.57 -8.58
N CYS A 27 -0.92 2.96 -7.52
CA CYS A 27 -1.15 4.23 -6.83
C CYS A 27 -0.79 5.44 -7.71
N GLN A 28 0.29 5.35 -8.50
CA GLN A 28 0.68 6.40 -9.44
C GLN A 28 -0.19 6.42 -10.70
N GLN A 29 -0.58 5.24 -11.20
CA GLN A 29 -1.38 5.09 -12.42
C GLN A 29 -2.50 4.05 -12.23
N SER A 30 -3.68 4.53 -11.84
CA SER A 30 -4.87 3.70 -11.61
C SER A 30 -5.35 2.95 -12.86
N SER A 31 -5.02 3.44 -14.07
CA SER A 31 -5.34 2.78 -15.35
C SER A 31 -4.48 1.56 -15.66
N LEU A 32 -3.47 1.24 -14.83
CA LEU A 32 -2.60 0.09 -15.07
C LEU A 32 -3.34 -1.23 -14.78
N SER A 33 -3.66 -1.96 -15.85
CA SER A 33 -4.38 -3.23 -15.78
C SER A 33 -3.53 -4.37 -15.21
N VAL A 34 -4.15 -5.25 -14.43
CA VAL A 34 -3.59 -6.54 -13.96
C VAL A 34 -3.00 -7.32 -15.14
N GLN A 35 -3.68 -7.32 -16.30
CA GLN A 35 -3.24 -8.04 -17.50
C GLN A 35 -1.93 -7.51 -18.08
N VAL A 36 -1.67 -6.19 -17.95
CA VAL A 36 -0.40 -5.59 -18.40
C VAL A 36 0.72 -6.06 -17.49
N MET A 37 0.52 -6.00 -16.16
CA MET A 37 1.52 -6.49 -15.20
C MET A 37 1.82 -7.98 -15.37
N VAL A 38 0.78 -8.82 -15.57
CA VAL A 38 0.94 -10.24 -15.89
C VAL A 38 1.79 -10.43 -17.14
N LYS A 39 1.47 -9.75 -18.26
CA LYS A 39 2.28 -9.83 -19.49
C LYS A 39 3.74 -9.39 -19.27
N THR A 40 3.97 -8.30 -18.54
CA THR A 40 5.32 -7.82 -18.21
C THR A 40 6.10 -8.86 -17.42
N LEU A 41 5.50 -9.50 -16.40
CA LEU A 41 6.15 -10.59 -15.66
C LEU A 41 6.40 -11.83 -16.52
N CYS A 42 5.45 -12.20 -17.38
CA CYS A 42 5.62 -13.31 -18.31
C CYS A 42 6.80 -13.08 -19.27
N ILE A 43 6.97 -11.85 -19.78
CA ILE A 43 8.10 -11.47 -20.65
C ILE A 43 9.42 -11.45 -19.87
N LEU A 44 9.45 -10.84 -18.68
CA LEU A 44 10.69 -10.69 -17.88
C LEU A 44 11.25 -12.03 -17.38
N TYR A 45 10.38 -12.95 -16.96
CA TYR A 45 10.78 -14.21 -16.34
C TYR A 45 10.60 -15.44 -17.25
N ASN A 46 10.09 -15.25 -18.48
CA ASN A 46 9.75 -16.31 -19.44
C ASN A 46 8.80 -17.39 -18.84
N ILE A 47 7.81 -16.95 -18.08
CA ILE A 47 6.82 -17.79 -17.39
C ILE A 47 5.40 -17.53 -17.88
N SER A 48 4.51 -18.51 -17.76
CA SER A 48 3.09 -18.39 -18.13
C SER A 48 2.19 -18.17 -16.88
N LEU A 49 2.08 -16.93 -16.40
CA LEU A 49 1.07 -16.59 -15.39
C LEU A 49 -0.33 -16.50 -16.02
N HIS A 50 -1.16 -17.51 -15.79
CA HIS A 50 -2.58 -17.50 -16.15
C HIS A 50 -3.44 -16.87 -15.05
N SER A 51 -3.79 -15.58 -15.18
CA SER A 51 -4.78 -14.82 -14.35
C SER A 51 -4.62 -14.86 -12.82
N THR A 52 -3.61 -15.54 -12.30
CA THR A 52 -3.44 -15.88 -10.88
C THR A 52 -2.82 -14.74 -10.06
N LEU A 53 -2.23 -13.73 -10.71
CA LEU A 53 -1.69 -12.54 -10.05
C LEU A 53 -2.76 -11.76 -9.28
N GLN A 54 -4.01 -11.74 -9.77
CA GLN A 54 -5.10 -11.04 -9.09
C GLN A 54 -5.35 -11.64 -7.70
N TYR A 55 -5.42 -12.98 -7.61
CA TYR A 55 -5.61 -13.66 -6.33
C TYR A 55 -4.48 -13.36 -5.32
N SER A 56 -3.20 -13.46 -5.75
CA SER A 56 -2.07 -13.09 -4.89
C SER A 56 -2.11 -11.63 -4.45
N PHE A 57 -2.57 -10.74 -5.32
CA PHE A 57 -2.68 -9.32 -5.04
C PHE A 57 -3.81 -9.00 -4.05
N ASP A 58 -4.98 -9.66 -4.19
CA ASP A 58 -6.09 -9.52 -3.25
C ASP A 58 -5.69 -10.03 -1.85
N VAL A 59 -4.97 -11.16 -1.78
CA VAL A 59 -4.38 -11.67 -0.51
C VAL A 59 -3.37 -10.69 0.08
N TYR A 60 -2.49 -10.10 -0.74
CA TYR A 60 -1.53 -9.08 -0.32
C TYR A 60 -2.22 -7.82 0.24
N LEU A 61 -3.26 -7.31 -0.43
CA LEU A 61 -4.04 -6.17 0.06
C LEU A 61 -4.75 -6.49 1.38
N ASN A 62 -5.30 -7.70 1.52
CA ASN A 62 -5.92 -8.13 2.77
C ASN A 62 -4.91 -8.18 3.94
N ILE A 63 -3.68 -8.65 3.69
CA ILE A 63 -2.59 -8.63 4.67
C ILE A 63 -2.25 -7.19 5.06
N LEU A 64 -2.09 -6.27 4.08
CA LEU A 64 -1.83 -4.85 4.37
C LEU A 64 -2.96 -4.23 5.19
N HIS A 65 -4.22 -4.44 4.80
CA HIS A 65 -5.38 -3.91 5.53
C HIS A 65 -5.42 -4.42 6.97
N HIS A 66 -5.11 -5.71 7.21
CA HIS A 66 -5.06 -6.26 8.56
C HIS A 66 -3.92 -5.67 9.40
N ILE A 67 -2.74 -5.46 8.80
CA ILE A 67 -1.62 -4.79 9.48
C ILE A 67 -1.97 -3.34 9.82
N HIS A 68 -2.54 -2.57 8.88
CA HIS A 68 -3.00 -1.21 9.14
C HIS A 68 -4.06 -1.16 10.23
N PHE A 69 -5.06 -2.04 10.18
CA PHE A 69 -6.11 -2.13 11.20
C PHE A 69 -5.59 -2.52 12.60
N ALA A 70 -4.55 -3.36 12.67
CA ALA A 70 -3.87 -3.68 13.93
C ALA A 70 -3.05 -2.48 14.45
N LEU A 71 -2.33 -1.78 13.57
CA LEU A 71 -1.58 -0.57 13.91
C LEU A 71 -2.51 0.55 14.39
N ASP A 72 -3.63 0.80 13.70
CA ASP A 72 -4.61 1.82 14.09
C ASP A 72 -5.22 1.53 15.48
N GLN A 73 -5.47 0.26 15.80
CA GLN A 73 -5.90 -0.15 17.15
C GLN A 73 -4.84 0.10 18.22
N VAL A 74 -3.57 -0.27 17.95
CA VAL A 74 -2.45 -0.06 18.90
C VAL A 74 -2.18 1.43 19.12
N LEU A 75 -2.22 2.23 18.06
CA LEU A 75 -2.06 3.69 18.08
C LEU A 75 -3.28 4.43 18.65
N ARG A 76 -4.37 3.71 18.97
CA ARG A 76 -5.68 4.25 19.40
C ARG A 76 -6.32 5.21 18.39
N CYS A 77 -5.96 5.08 17.11
CA CYS A 77 -6.52 5.80 15.97
C CYS A 77 -7.88 5.21 15.55
N VAL A 78 -8.78 4.95 16.51
CA VAL A 78 -10.06 4.27 16.29
C VAL A 78 -11.23 5.21 16.60
N GLY A 79 -12.01 5.56 15.57
CA GLY A 79 -13.21 6.41 15.67
C GLY A 79 -13.07 7.81 15.04
N LEU A 80 -14.19 8.41 14.60
CA LEU A 80 -14.17 9.71 13.90
C LEU A 80 -13.49 10.86 14.68
N SER A 81 -13.36 10.75 16.00
CA SER A 81 -12.78 11.77 16.88
C SER A 81 -11.25 11.73 17.00
N TRP A 82 -10.54 10.67 16.61
CA TRP A 82 -9.10 10.57 16.92
C TRP A 82 -8.26 11.66 16.25
N LYS A 83 -8.58 12.04 15.01
CA LYS A 83 -7.94 13.18 14.32
C LYS A 83 -8.30 14.54 14.92
N LEU A 84 -9.46 14.65 15.58
CA LEU A 84 -10.02 15.90 16.09
C LEU A 84 -9.59 16.18 17.54
N GLN A 85 -9.13 15.17 18.29
CA GLN A 85 -8.75 15.31 19.70
C GLN A 85 -7.34 15.88 19.94
N GLY A 86 -6.55 16.18 18.90
CA GLY A 86 -5.18 16.69 19.04
C GLY A 86 -4.70 17.65 17.93
N THR A 87 -5.59 18.11 17.03
CA THR A 87 -5.17 18.83 15.82
C THR A 87 -5.88 20.18 15.69
N CYS A 88 -5.11 21.25 15.41
CA CYS A 88 -5.66 22.55 15.02
C CYS A 88 -6.57 22.39 13.77
N PRO A 89 -7.75 23.04 13.69
CA PRO A 89 -8.65 22.92 12.54
C PRO A 89 -8.00 23.34 11.21
N CYS A 90 -6.97 24.19 11.24
CA CYS A 90 -6.19 24.55 10.04
C CYS A 90 -5.32 23.40 9.52
N CYS A 91 -4.85 22.51 10.41
CA CYS A 91 -4.02 21.35 10.06
C CYS A 91 -4.86 20.07 9.81
N ALA A 92 -6.12 20.05 10.25
CA ALA A 92 -7.03 18.92 10.04
C ALA A 92 -7.44 18.73 8.57
N PHE A 93 -7.32 19.78 7.74
CA PHE A 93 -7.62 19.74 6.29
C PHE A 93 -6.38 19.43 5.44
N VAL A 94 -5.51 18.51 5.90
CA VAL A 94 -4.60 17.82 4.96
C VAL A 94 -5.45 16.80 4.20
N VAL A 95 -5.72 17.09 2.92
CA VAL A 95 -6.27 16.11 1.99
C VAL A 95 -5.27 14.96 1.89
N ILE A 96 -5.59 13.83 2.51
CA ILE A 96 -4.80 12.61 2.37
C ILE A 96 -5.02 12.06 0.96
N PHE A 97 -4.26 12.59 0.01
CA PHE A 97 -3.88 11.79 -1.14
C PHE A 97 -3.14 10.56 -0.60
N PHE A 98 -3.69 9.38 -0.87
CA PHE A 98 -3.02 8.09 -0.63
C PHE A 98 -1.89 7.91 -1.66
N GLY A 99 -0.90 8.80 -1.60
CA GLY A 99 0.29 8.86 -2.43
C GLY A 99 1.51 8.88 -1.51
N PHE A 100 2.20 7.75 -1.42
CA PHE A 100 3.25 7.50 -0.44
C PHE A 100 4.49 8.37 -0.69
N HIS A 101 4.55 9.55 -0.05
CA HIS A 101 5.78 10.31 0.09
C HIS A 101 5.81 11.11 1.40
N SER A 102 6.50 10.57 2.40
CA SER A 102 6.90 11.31 3.60
C SER A 102 8.37 11.01 3.90
N PRO A 103 9.31 11.79 3.35
CA PRO A 103 10.58 12.01 4.02
C PRO A 103 10.29 12.89 5.24
N LEU A 104 10.59 12.39 6.43
CA LEU A 104 10.66 13.22 7.62
C LEU A 104 11.80 14.23 7.46
N SER A 105 11.47 15.52 7.44
CA SER A 105 12.39 16.60 7.76
C SER A 105 11.79 17.42 8.91
N ILE A 106 12.08 16.97 10.13
CA ILE A 106 11.97 17.77 11.37
C ILE A 106 13.37 18.39 11.61
N SER A 107 13.44 19.51 12.35
CA SER A 107 14.57 20.46 12.47
C SER A 107 14.75 21.35 11.23
N GLU A 108 14.98 22.66 11.31
CA GLU A 108 15.08 23.66 12.41
C GLU A 108 14.29 24.95 12.00
N ASP A 109 13.98 25.96 12.82
CA ASP A 109 14.34 26.30 14.22
C ASP A 109 13.17 27.03 14.94
N VAL A 110 13.41 27.53 16.16
CA VAL A 110 12.59 28.45 16.97
C VAL A 110 13.10 29.90 16.84
N THR A 111 12.36 30.88 17.37
CA THR A 111 12.72 32.31 17.57
C THR A 111 12.54 33.19 16.30
N ALA A 112 12.01 34.41 16.35
CA ALA A 112 11.72 35.28 17.49
C ALA A 112 10.34 35.96 17.40
N ALA A 113 9.76 36.25 18.57
CA ALA A 113 8.77 37.30 18.71
C ALA A 113 9.49 38.63 19.04
N GLN A 114 9.16 39.70 18.30
CA GLN A 114 9.07 41.09 18.77
C GLN A 114 8.52 41.99 17.66
#